data_AF-A0A1T4VVV0-F1
#
_entry.id   AF-A0A1T4VVV0-F1
#
_cell.length_a   1.000
_cell.length_b   1.000
_cell.length_c   1.000
_cell.angle_alpha   90.00
_cell.angle_beta   90.00
_cell.angle_gamma   90.00
#
_symmetry.space_group_name_H-M   'P 1'
#
loop_
_entity.id
_entity.type
_entity.pdbx_description
1 polymer ?
#
loop_
_entity_poly.entity_id
_entity_poly.type
_entity_poly.pdbx_seq_one_letter_code
_entity_poly.pdbx_strand_id
1 'polypeptide(L)'
;MKELIHFPDMGTWSFVPGTESVRMQSFSPSTEDDGCTCYLLETQDYIIGIDPGLPEPQIQNFHSLLRDLIDEKKRPVSLFYTHWRDGIFDASLNLGADIALHATALCHAFAQDDPPEAQEFFQRFGNSTGLFCGHGSACVYRSLLTPAGELEALAIPLTADAGLQIYQTPGLQSCAISLRVKHALFIGNLLGEQETQAHAGPDSHIYRQTLGKMVWIIEQANVTEVLPAYGPRLTADEAVRRMQARMGK
;
A
#
# COMPACT_ATOMS: atom_id res chain seq x y z
N MET A 1 -33.79 -12.60 -17.32
CA MET A 1 -33.72 -11.63 -16.21
C MET A 1 -32.34 -11.76 -15.63
N LYS A 2 -31.43 -10.79 -15.85
CA LYS A 2 -30.13 -10.78 -15.17
C LYS A 2 -30.43 -10.37 -13.73
N GLU A 3 -30.17 -11.24 -12.77
CA GLU A 3 -30.16 -10.85 -11.36
C GLU A 3 -29.19 -9.67 -11.23
N LEU A 4 -29.69 -8.55 -10.71
CA LEU A 4 -28.85 -7.45 -10.25
C LEU A 4 -28.08 -8.01 -9.06
N ILE A 5 -26.90 -8.56 -9.32
CA ILE A 5 -25.92 -8.88 -8.28
C ILE A 5 -25.75 -7.58 -7.50
N HIS A 6 -26.16 -7.59 -6.24
CA HIS A 6 -25.99 -6.46 -5.35
C HIS A 6 -24.48 -6.36 -5.12
N PHE A 7 -23.82 -5.49 -5.87
CA PHE A 7 -22.40 -5.25 -5.71
C PHE A 7 -22.22 -4.66 -4.30
N PRO A 8 -21.37 -5.26 -3.45
CA PRO A 8 -20.96 -4.57 -2.23
C PRO A 8 -20.44 -3.19 -2.62
N ASP A 9 -20.87 -2.17 -1.88
CA ASP A 9 -20.59 -0.76 -2.17
C ASP A 9 -19.08 -0.59 -2.43
N MET A 10 -18.69 -0.42 -3.70
CA MET A 10 -17.31 -0.44 -4.18
C MET A 10 -16.50 0.78 -3.69
N GLY A 11 -16.99 1.49 -2.67
CA GLY A 11 -16.56 2.83 -2.33
C GLY A 11 -16.93 3.84 -3.42
N THR A 12 -16.82 5.12 -3.10
CA THR A 12 -16.99 6.20 -4.08
C THR A 12 -15.63 6.76 -4.48
N TRP A 13 -15.48 7.14 -5.75
CA TRP A 13 -14.32 7.88 -6.20
C TRP A 13 -14.26 9.23 -5.47
N SER A 14 -13.09 9.54 -4.93
CA SER A 14 -12.77 10.83 -4.31
C SER A 14 -11.41 11.30 -4.79
N PHE A 15 -11.11 12.58 -4.65
CA PHE A 15 -9.75 13.06 -4.89
C PHE A 15 -8.86 12.77 -3.69
N VAL A 16 -7.59 12.43 -3.95
CA VAL A 16 -6.58 12.36 -2.90
C VAL A 16 -6.41 13.76 -2.28
N PRO A 17 -6.50 13.91 -0.95
CA PRO A 17 -6.32 15.20 -0.29
C PRO A 17 -5.02 15.91 -0.73
N GLY A 18 -5.16 17.17 -1.16
CA GLY A 18 -4.05 18.00 -1.62
C GLY A 18 -3.72 17.92 -3.12
N THR A 19 -4.55 17.25 -3.93
CA THR A 19 -4.46 17.27 -5.39
C THR A 19 -5.84 17.07 -6.04
N GLU A 20 -6.00 17.59 -7.25
CA GLU A 20 -7.18 17.38 -8.11
C GLU A 20 -6.87 16.44 -9.29
N SER A 21 -5.63 15.95 -9.39
CA SER A 21 -5.18 15.12 -10.52
C SER A 21 -5.04 13.64 -10.18
N VAL A 22 -5.26 13.27 -8.92
CA VAL A 22 -5.21 11.88 -8.45
C VAL A 22 -6.53 11.54 -7.78
N ARG A 23 -7.24 10.58 -8.36
CA ARG A 23 -8.46 10.01 -7.77
C ARG A 23 -8.10 8.77 -6.96
N MET A 24 -8.89 8.49 -5.94
CA MET A 24 -8.78 7.32 -5.09
C MET A 24 -10.15 6.70 -4.85
N GLN A 25 -10.17 5.37 -4.85
CA GLN A 25 -11.26 4.54 -4.36
C GLN A 25 -10.70 3.54 -3.35
N SER A 26 -11.49 3.17 -2.34
CA SER A 26 -11.08 2.21 -1.30
C SER A 26 -12.08 1.07 -1.19
N PHE A 27 -11.57 -0.14 -1.02
CA PHE A 27 -12.32 -1.38 -0.89
C PHE A 27 -11.95 -1.98 0.45
N SER A 28 -12.86 -1.90 1.42
CA SER A 28 -12.64 -2.49 2.74
C SER A 28 -13.43 -3.80 2.85
N PRO A 29 -12.78 -4.92 3.21
CA PRO A 29 -13.48 -6.15 3.54
C PRO A 29 -14.40 -5.95 4.75
N SER A 30 -15.39 -6.83 4.90
CA SER A 30 -16.17 -6.83 6.15
C SER A 30 -15.26 -7.24 7.32
N THR A 31 -15.69 -6.95 8.56
CA THR A 31 -14.94 -7.36 9.76
C THR A 31 -14.87 -8.89 9.94
N GLU A 32 -15.68 -9.64 9.19
CA GLU A 32 -15.73 -11.10 9.24
C GLU A 32 -14.86 -11.77 8.16
N ASP A 33 -14.44 -11.02 7.14
CA ASP A 33 -13.63 -11.51 6.04
C ASP A 33 -12.13 -11.39 6.35
N ASP A 34 -11.35 -12.40 5.96
CA ASP A 34 -9.89 -12.33 6.00
C ASP A 34 -9.40 -11.54 4.77
N GLY A 35 -9.05 -10.28 4.97
CA GLY A 35 -8.55 -9.40 3.91
C GLY A 35 -8.03 -8.08 4.45
N CYS A 36 -7.45 -7.27 3.58
CA CYS A 36 -7.02 -5.91 3.89
C CYS A 36 -7.79 -4.88 3.04
N THR A 37 -7.83 -3.65 3.52
CA THR A 37 -8.33 -2.54 2.71
C THR A 37 -7.41 -2.35 1.52
N CYS A 38 -7.98 -2.51 0.32
CA CYS A 38 -7.32 -2.18 -0.93
C CYS A 38 -7.62 -0.74 -1.31
N TYR A 39 -6.61 -0.02 -1.82
CA TYR A 39 -6.79 1.30 -2.38
C TYR A 39 -6.44 1.30 -3.86
N LEU A 40 -7.29 1.93 -4.66
CA LEU A 40 -7.05 2.17 -6.09
C LEU A 40 -6.81 3.65 -6.29
N LEU A 41 -5.62 4.02 -6.77
CA LEU A 41 -5.31 5.35 -7.23
C LEU A 41 -5.32 5.39 -8.76
N GLU A 42 -5.82 6.48 -9.28
CA GLU A 42 -5.90 6.68 -10.71
C GLU A 42 -5.44 8.10 -11.05
N THR A 43 -4.56 8.17 -12.05
CA THR A 43 -4.17 9.42 -12.70
C THR A 43 -4.40 9.33 -14.19
N GLN A 44 -4.08 10.41 -14.90
CA GLN A 44 -4.05 10.41 -16.35
C GLN A 44 -3.11 9.32 -16.90
N ASP A 45 -2.02 9.01 -16.21
CA ASP A 45 -0.93 8.19 -16.76
C ASP A 45 -0.70 6.87 -16.01
N TYR A 46 -1.31 6.68 -14.84
CA TYR A 46 -1.09 5.50 -14.00
C TYR A 46 -2.39 4.96 -13.41
N ILE A 47 -2.44 3.63 -13.24
CA ILE A 47 -3.40 2.94 -12.38
C ILE A 47 -2.58 2.23 -11.29
N ILE A 48 -2.88 2.52 -10.03
CA ILE A 48 -2.10 2.02 -8.89
C ILE A 48 -3.03 1.31 -7.92
N GLY A 49 -2.85 0.00 -7.74
CA GLY A 49 -3.45 -0.74 -6.63
C GLY A 49 -2.50 -0.77 -5.44
N ILE A 50 -3.01 -0.60 -4.23
CA ILE A 50 -2.28 -0.75 -2.97
C ILE A 50 -2.99 -1.83 -2.18
N ASP A 51 -2.25 -2.86 -1.77
CA ASP A 51 -2.72 -4.01 -1.01
C ASP A 51 -3.96 -4.68 -1.62
N PRO A 52 -3.88 -5.26 -2.83
CA PRO A 52 -5.01 -5.91 -3.50
C PRO A 52 -5.38 -7.28 -2.89
N GLY A 53 -5.37 -7.40 -1.56
CA GLY A 53 -5.74 -8.59 -0.79
C GLY A 53 -7.20 -8.59 -0.36
N LEU A 54 -8.11 -8.55 -1.34
CA LEU A 54 -9.54 -8.56 -1.10
C LEU A 54 -10.09 -9.98 -1.09
N PRO A 55 -11.13 -10.27 -0.28
CA PRO A 55 -11.81 -11.56 -0.33
C PRO A 55 -12.56 -11.73 -1.66
N GLU A 56 -12.86 -12.97 -2.03
CA GLU A 56 -13.85 -13.25 -3.07
C GLU A 56 -15.26 -12.90 -2.56
N PRO A 57 -16.13 -12.20 -3.32
CA PRO A 57 -16.03 -11.79 -4.73
C PRO A 57 -15.45 -10.37 -4.96
N GLN A 58 -14.99 -9.68 -3.92
CA GLN A 58 -14.53 -8.29 -4.03
C GLN A 58 -13.31 -8.17 -4.95
N ILE A 59 -12.39 -9.14 -4.91
CA ILE A 59 -11.22 -9.15 -5.80
C ILE A 59 -11.61 -9.29 -7.29
N GLN A 60 -12.69 -10.01 -7.61
CA GLN A 60 -13.22 -10.08 -8.97
C GLN A 60 -13.80 -8.74 -9.44
N ASN A 61 -14.49 -8.02 -8.54
CA ASN A 61 -15.00 -6.68 -8.86
C ASN A 61 -13.85 -5.69 -9.05
N PHE A 62 -12.82 -5.75 -8.20
CA PHE A 62 -11.61 -4.97 -8.36
C PHE A 62 -10.90 -5.27 -9.69
N HIS A 63 -10.80 -6.56 -10.06
CA HIS A 63 -10.26 -6.99 -11.35
C HIS A 63 -11.06 -6.42 -12.53
N SER A 64 -12.39 -6.50 -12.48
CA SER A 64 -13.27 -5.93 -13.52
C SER A 64 -13.06 -4.42 -13.65
N LEU A 65 -12.97 -3.71 -12.51
CA LEU A 65 -12.73 -2.27 -12.52
C LEU A 65 -11.38 -1.91 -13.14
N LEU A 66 -10.31 -2.66 -12.84
CA LEU A 66 -9.00 -2.46 -13.48
C LEU A 66 -9.09 -2.62 -15.01
N ARG A 67 -9.84 -3.62 -15.50
CA ARG A 67 -10.07 -3.81 -16.94
C ARG A 67 -10.83 -2.65 -17.55
N ASP A 68 -11.91 -2.20 -16.91
CA ASP A 68 -12.69 -1.06 -17.40
C ASP A 68 -11.82 0.20 -17.53
N LEU A 69 -10.98 0.49 -16.53
CA LEU A 69 -10.04 1.61 -16.56
C LEU A 69 -9.00 1.47 -17.69
N ILE A 70 -8.51 0.25 -17.93
CA ILE A 70 -7.54 -0.06 -18.98
C ILE A 70 -8.18 0.03 -20.38
N ASP A 71 -9.44 -0.33 -20.51
CA ASP A 71 -10.18 -0.24 -21.76
C ASP A 71 -10.62 1.19 -22.08
N GLU A 72 -10.90 2.00 -21.07
CA GLU A 72 -11.09 3.45 -21.21
C GLU A 72 -9.80 4.12 -21.72
N LYS A 73 -8.66 3.82 -21.09
CA LYS A 73 -7.35 4.33 -21.49
C LYS A 73 -6.24 3.39 -21.06
N LYS A 74 -5.47 2.91 -22.05
CA LYS A 74 -4.27 2.09 -21.81
C LYS A 74 -3.24 2.87 -20.98
N ARG A 75 -2.93 2.32 -19.80
CA ARG A 75 -2.02 2.86 -18.79
C ARG A 75 -1.28 1.70 -18.12
N PRO A 76 -0.07 1.89 -17.58
CA PRO A 76 0.55 0.91 -16.71
C PRO A 76 -0.29 0.68 -15.43
N VAL A 77 -0.40 -0.60 -15.03
CA VAL A 77 -0.98 -1.01 -13.75
C VAL A 77 0.15 -1.41 -12.80
N SER A 78 0.26 -0.71 -11.68
CA SER A 78 1.24 -0.97 -10.64
C SER A 78 0.53 -1.43 -9.36
N LEU A 79 0.88 -2.60 -8.85
CA LEU A 79 0.28 -3.17 -7.65
C LEU A 79 1.31 -3.18 -6.52
N PHE A 80 1.15 -2.27 -5.57
CA PHE A 80 2.02 -2.17 -4.41
C PHE A 80 1.50 -3.06 -3.29
N TYR A 81 2.40 -3.86 -2.74
CA TYR A 81 2.17 -4.67 -1.55
C TYR A 81 2.96 -4.03 -0.40
N THR A 82 2.24 -3.43 0.54
CA THR A 82 2.82 -2.67 1.66
C THR A 82 3.49 -3.57 2.66
N HIS A 83 3.10 -4.83 2.73
CA HIS A 83 3.61 -5.81 3.68
C HIS A 83 3.26 -7.22 3.19
N TRP A 84 3.85 -8.25 3.81
CA TRP A 84 3.54 -9.63 3.46
C TRP A 84 2.46 -10.22 4.38
N ARG A 85 1.52 -11.02 3.87
CA ARG A 85 0.62 -11.85 4.69
C ARG A 85 0.01 -12.95 3.84
N ASP A 86 -0.13 -14.14 4.41
CA ASP A 86 -0.91 -15.22 3.80
C ASP A 86 -2.35 -14.75 3.50
N GLY A 87 -2.91 -15.17 2.36
CA GLY A 87 -4.26 -14.82 1.92
C GLY A 87 -4.39 -13.51 1.11
N ILE A 88 -3.65 -12.44 1.45
CA ILE A 88 -3.60 -11.19 0.66
C ILE A 88 -3.09 -11.45 -0.76
N PHE A 89 -2.08 -12.32 -0.85
CA PHE A 89 -1.38 -12.58 -2.09
C PHE A 89 -2.11 -13.52 -3.02
N ASP A 90 -2.62 -14.65 -2.51
CA ASP A 90 -3.24 -15.68 -3.34
C ASP A 90 -4.45 -15.17 -4.13
N ALA A 91 -5.28 -14.33 -3.50
CA ALA A 91 -6.41 -13.70 -4.18
C ALA A 91 -5.96 -12.80 -5.34
N SER A 92 -4.81 -12.12 -5.18
CA SER A 92 -4.29 -11.17 -6.17
C SER A 92 -3.52 -11.81 -7.32
N LEU A 93 -3.15 -13.10 -7.25
CA LEU A 93 -2.39 -13.80 -8.31
C LEU A 93 -3.09 -13.74 -9.67
N ASN A 94 -4.43 -13.78 -9.68
CA ASN A 94 -5.22 -13.69 -10.90
C ASN A 94 -5.05 -12.34 -11.61
N LEU A 95 -4.71 -11.28 -10.88
CA LEU A 95 -4.42 -9.96 -11.48
C LEU A 95 -3.11 -10.00 -12.28
N GLY A 96 -2.09 -10.70 -11.79
CA GLY A 96 -0.82 -10.87 -12.50
C GLY A 96 -0.92 -11.83 -13.69
N ALA A 97 -1.79 -12.83 -13.59
CA ALA A 97 -2.05 -13.77 -14.69
C ALA A 97 -2.82 -13.15 -15.86
N ASP A 98 -3.54 -12.05 -15.64
CA ASP A 98 -4.26 -11.35 -16.69
C ASP A 98 -3.32 -10.48 -17.54
N ILE A 99 -2.91 -11.05 -18.68
CA ILE A 99 -2.06 -10.38 -19.66
C ILE A 99 -2.62 -9.03 -20.13
N ALA A 100 -3.93 -8.82 -20.11
CA ALA A 100 -4.53 -7.56 -20.55
C ALA A 100 -4.23 -6.40 -19.60
N LEU A 101 -4.02 -6.68 -18.31
CA LEU A 101 -3.65 -5.68 -17.32
C LEU A 101 -2.19 -5.25 -17.44
N HIS A 102 -1.32 -6.15 -17.92
CA HIS A 102 0.14 -5.98 -17.87
C HIS A 102 0.62 -5.48 -16.50
N ALA A 103 0.01 -5.99 -15.42
CA ALA A 103 0.26 -5.51 -14.07
C ALA A 103 1.70 -5.81 -13.64
N THR A 104 2.31 -4.88 -12.91
CA THR A 104 3.61 -5.06 -12.26
C THR A 104 3.40 -5.06 -10.75
N ALA A 105 3.81 -6.14 -10.08
CA ALA A 105 3.83 -6.20 -8.62
C ALA A 105 5.07 -5.49 -8.07
N LEU A 106 4.88 -4.59 -7.11
CA LEU A 106 5.95 -3.87 -6.43
C LEU A 106 5.87 -4.15 -4.94
N CYS A 107 7.00 -4.48 -4.34
CA CYS A 107 7.15 -4.70 -2.91
C CYS A 107 8.52 -4.25 -2.48
N HIS A 108 8.78 -4.16 -1.18
CA HIS A 108 10.16 -4.04 -0.71
C HIS A 108 11.00 -5.19 -1.29
N ALA A 109 12.21 -4.89 -1.72
CA ALA A 109 13.26 -5.84 -2.06
C ALA A 109 13.23 -6.95 -1.02
N PHE A 110 12.80 -8.15 -1.44
CA PHE A 110 12.67 -9.35 -0.60
C PHE A 110 13.68 -9.28 0.53
N ALA A 111 13.22 -8.93 1.74
CA ALA A 111 14.12 -8.88 2.86
C ALA A 111 14.75 -10.28 2.93
N GLN A 112 16.04 -10.38 3.21
CA GLN A 112 16.67 -11.71 3.34
C GLN A 112 15.96 -12.56 4.40
N ASP A 113 15.22 -11.90 5.29
CA ASP A 113 14.42 -12.45 6.37
C ASP A 113 12.93 -12.66 6.02
N ASP A 114 12.48 -12.33 4.80
CA ASP A 114 11.11 -12.61 4.37
C ASP A 114 10.89 -14.12 4.18
N PRO A 115 9.67 -14.62 4.47
CA PRO A 115 9.36 -16.02 4.33
C PRO A 115 9.47 -16.49 2.88
N PRO A 116 9.92 -17.73 2.61
CA PRO A 116 10.03 -18.29 1.26
C PRO A 116 8.75 -18.14 0.42
N GLU A 117 7.59 -18.20 1.07
CA GLU A 117 6.26 -18.03 0.49
C GLU A 117 6.08 -16.64 -0.16
N ALA A 118 6.66 -15.59 0.44
CA ALA A 118 6.68 -14.26 -0.16
C ALA A 118 7.43 -14.29 -1.50
N GLN A 119 8.61 -14.91 -1.53
CA GLN A 119 9.44 -14.99 -2.73
C GLN A 119 8.73 -15.79 -3.83
N GLU A 120 8.10 -16.91 -3.48
CA GLU A 120 7.34 -17.74 -4.41
C GLU A 120 6.18 -16.97 -5.04
N PHE A 121 5.45 -16.18 -4.25
CA PHE A 121 4.36 -15.36 -4.77
C PHE A 121 4.81 -14.42 -5.90
N PHE A 122 5.87 -13.62 -5.68
CA PHE A 122 6.31 -12.64 -6.67
C PHE A 122 6.98 -13.27 -7.90
N GLN A 123 7.50 -14.50 -7.78
CA GLN A 123 7.93 -15.30 -8.92
C GLN A 123 6.74 -15.75 -9.78
N ARG A 124 5.59 -16.05 -9.16
CA ARG A 124 4.36 -16.45 -9.85
C ARG A 124 3.61 -15.28 -10.50
N PHE A 125 3.84 -14.05 -10.04
CA PHE A 125 3.15 -12.85 -10.56
C PHE A 125 3.53 -12.47 -12.01
N GLY A 126 4.59 -13.07 -12.57
CA GLY A 126 5.05 -12.81 -13.93
C GLY A 126 5.91 -11.56 -14.06
N ASN A 127 5.39 -10.39 -13.66
CA ASN A 127 6.14 -9.13 -13.61
C ASN A 127 6.21 -8.61 -12.18
N SER A 128 7.40 -8.64 -11.58
CA SER A 128 7.63 -8.09 -10.24
C SER A 128 8.88 -7.20 -10.21
N THR A 129 8.88 -6.21 -9.32
CA THR A 129 9.99 -5.28 -9.10
C THR A 129 10.21 -5.07 -7.61
N GLY A 130 11.41 -5.41 -7.14
CA GLY A 130 11.84 -5.13 -5.78
C GLY A 130 12.23 -3.65 -5.62
N LEU A 131 11.56 -2.96 -4.70
CA LEU A 131 11.86 -1.59 -4.30
C LEU A 131 13.07 -1.60 -3.37
N PHE A 132 13.95 -0.59 -3.44
CA PHE A 132 15.17 -0.53 -2.63
C PHE A 132 16.25 -1.60 -2.98
N CYS A 133 16.11 -2.33 -4.10
CA CYS A 133 17.09 -3.32 -4.63
C CYS A 133 18.37 -2.70 -5.27
N GLY A 134 18.90 -1.60 -4.75
CA GLY A 134 20.10 -0.94 -5.29
C GLY A 134 19.84 0.09 -6.39
N HIS A 135 20.92 0.67 -6.92
CA HIS A 135 20.88 1.81 -7.84
C HIS A 135 20.51 1.38 -9.26
N GLY A 136 19.24 1.48 -9.63
CA GLY A 136 18.84 1.25 -11.01
C GLY A 136 17.34 1.17 -11.24
N SER A 137 16.82 2.23 -11.86
CA SER A 137 15.58 2.32 -12.64
C SER A 137 14.30 2.84 -11.96
N ALA A 138 13.67 3.77 -12.66
CA ALA A 138 12.41 4.50 -12.44
C ALA A 138 12.25 5.41 -11.20
N CYS A 139 12.95 5.18 -10.09
CA CYS A 139 12.71 5.91 -8.85
C CYS A 139 13.88 6.83 -8.44
N VAL A 140 13.57 7.97 -7.81
CA VAL A 140 14.59 8.81 -7.15
C VAL A 140 14.75 8.32 -5.71
N TYR A 141 15.88 7.67 -5.42
CA TYR A 141 16.25 7.25 -4.07
C TYR A 141 16.75 8.43 -3.22
N ARG A 142 16.32 8.49 -1.96
CA ARG A 142 16.73 9.50 -0.97
C ARG A 142 16.81 8.85 0.41
N SER A 143 17.78 9.29 1.22
CA SER A 143 17.75 9.09 2.67
C SER A 143 17.29 10.41 3.32
N LEU A 144 16.23 10.34 4.13
CA LEU A 144 15.70 11.46 4.90
C LEU A 144 16.21 11.36 6.33
N LEU A 145 16.81 12.44 6.83
CA LEU A 145 17.22 12.53 8.24
C LEU A 145 16.01 12.94 9.09
N THR A 146 15.53 12.03 9.92
CA THR A 146 14.45 12.30 10.89
C THR A 146 15.01 12.31 12.32
N PRO A 147 14.30 12.89 13.30
CA PRO A 147 14.66 12.76 14.72
C PRO A 147 14.78 11.31 15.20
N ALA A 148 14.08 10.37 14.55
CA ALA A 148 14.09 8.93 14.87
C ALA A 148 15.10 8.13 14.02
N GLY A 149 16.01 8.81 13.31
CA GLY A 149 17.04 8.20 12.47
C GLY A 149 16.77 8.35 10.97
N GLU A 150 17.62 7.70 10.16
CA GLU A 150 17.51 7.74 8.69
C GLU A 150 16.27 6.99 8.19
N LEU A 151 15.59 7.56 7.20
CA LEU A 151 14.44 6.97 6.53
C LEU A 151 14.72 6.88 5.03
N GLU A 152 14.82 5.66 4.51
CA GLU A 152 14.95 5.44 3.07
C GLU A 152 13.62 5.74 2.37
N ALA A 153 13.70 6.45 1.26
CA ALA A 153 12.56 6.86 0.47
C ALA A 153 12.82 6.75 -1.03
N LEU A 154 11.78 6.36 -1.78
CA LEU A 154 11.71 6.44 -3.23
C LEU A 154 10.63 7.44 -3.64
N ALA A 155 10.85 8.12 -4.75
CA ALA A 155 9.86 9.00 -5.36
C ALA A 155 9.59 8.62 -6.81
N ILE A 156 8.30 8.50 -7.16
CA ILE A 156 7.81 8.29 -8.53
C ILE A 156 6.89 9.48 -8.87
N PRO A 157 7.19 10.29 -9.89
CA PRO A 157 6.28 11.33 -10.35
C PRO A 157 5.01 10.70 -10.91
N LEU A 158 3.83 11.17 -10.47
CA LEU A 158 2.55 10.69 -10.97
C LEU A 158 1.91 11.68 -11.93
N THR A 159 2.02 12.97 -11.62
CA THR A 159 1.52 14.11 -12.38
C THR A 159 2.48 15.29 -12.22
N ALA A 160 2.15 16.44 -12.82
CA ALA A 160 2.95 17.66 -12.67
C ALA A 160 2.95 18.21 -11.22
N ASP A 161 1.88 17.97 -10.47
CA ASP A 161 1.71 18.46 -9.10
C ASP A 161 1.87 17.37 -8.03
N ALA A 162 1.69 16.08 -8.36
CA ALA A 162 1.72 14.98 -7.41
C ALA A 162 2.77 13.92 -7.75
N GLY A 163 3.37 13.35 -6.69
CA GLY A 163 4.26 12.21 -6.78
C GLY A 163 3.94 11.20 -5.69
N LEU A 164 4.15 9.92 -6.00
CA LEU A 164 4.12 8.82 -5.05
C LEU A 164 5.45 8.79 -4.32
N GLN A 165 5.41 9.03 -3.02
CA GLN A 165 6.54 8.77 -2.13
C GLN A 165 6.36 7.37 -1.54
N ILE A 166 7.43 6.61 -1.46
CA ILE A 166 7.45 5.28 -0.85
C ILE A 166 8.53 5.30 0.21
N TYR A 167 8.19 4.86 1.42
CA TYR A 167 9.05 4.88 2.59
C TYR A 167 9.29 3.45 3.06
N GLN A 168 10.54 3.14 3.39
CA GLN A 168 10.84 1.89 4.08
C GLN A 168 10.35 2.01 5.53
N THR A 169 9.43 1.14 5.94
CA THR A 169 8.82 1.19 7.27
C THR A 169 8.91 -0.16 7.98
N PRO A 170 10.13 -0.68 8.22
CA PRO A 170 10.29 -1.96 8.87
C PRO A 170 9.75 -1.87 10.30
N GLY A 171 9.12 -2.92 10.79
CA GLY A 171 8.47 -2.85 12.08
C GLY A 171 7.82 -4.17 12.45
N LEU A 172 6.50 -4.24 12.30
CA LEU A 172 5.80 -5.53 12.38
C LEU A 172 6.43 -6.53 11.40
N GLN A 173 6.79 -6.07 10.21
CA GLN A 173 7.53 -6.87 9.22
C GLN A 173 8.72 -6.09 8.70
N SER A 174 9.80 -6.79 8.37
CA SER A 174 11.04 -6.21 7.85
C SER A 174 10.86 -5.63 6.44
N CYS A 175 9.99 -6.23 5.64
CA CYS A 175 9.67 -5.78 4.27
C CYS A 175 8.58 -4.71 4.19
N ALA A 176 8.07 -4.21 5.32
CA ALA A 176 6.95 -3.28 5.29
C ALA A 176 7.36 -1.92 4.69
N ILE A 177 6.48 -1.37 3.86
CA ILE A 177 6.60 -0.04 3.26
C ILE A 177 5.34 0.77 3.51
N SER A 178 5.50 2.09 3.51
CA SER A 178 4.39 3.05 3.50
C SER A 178 4.43 3.87 2.23
N LEU A 179 3.28 4.32 1.74
CA LEU A 179 3.17 5.15 0.55
C LEU A 179 2.52 6.48 0.90
N ARG A 180 2.88 7.55 0.20
CA ARG A 180 2.23 8.85 0.37
C ARG A 180 2.00 9.50 -0.99
N VAL A 181 0.80 10.02 -1.17
CA VAL A 181 0.47 10.92 -2.26
C VAL A 181 -0.12 12.17 -1.63
N LYS A 182 0.57 13.30 -1.78
CA LYS A 182 0.17 14.58 -1.17
C LYS A 182 -0.14 14.42 0.33
N HIS A 183 -1.37 14.67 0.75
CA HIS A 183 -1.79 14.68 2.16
C HIS A 183 -2.40 13.34 2.60
N ALA A 184 -2.37 12.30 1.76
CA ALA A 184 -2.77 10.93 2.12
C ALA A 184 -1.56 10.03 2.31
N LEU A 185 -1.51 9.33 3.45
CA LEU A 185 -0.44 8.41 3.84
C LEU A 185 -1.00 7.00 4.06
N PHE A 186 -0.62 6.06 3.20
CA PHE A 186 -0.92 4.63 3.29
C PHE A 186 0.14 3.94 4.13
N ILE A 187 -0.25 3.37 5.26
CA ILE A 187 0.71 2.84 6.26
C ILE A 187 0.75 1.31 6.33
N GLY A 188 0.06 0.63 5.42
CA GLY A 188 -0.04 -0.83 5.44
C GLY A 188 -0.54 -1.34 6.79
N ASN A 189 0.10 -2.39 7.30
CA ASN A 189 -0.24 -2.99 8.59
C ASN A 189 0.38 -2.30 9.80
N LEU A 190 1.08 -1.16 9.67
CA LEU A 190 1.88 -0.57 10.74
C LEU A 190 1.10 -0.32 12.05
N LEU A 191 -0.21 -0.04 11.95
CA LEU A 191 -1.10 0.13 13.09
C LEU A 191 -2.07 -1.04 13.36
N GLY A 192 -1.91 -2.17 12.67
CA GLY A 192 -2.74 -3.37 12.80
C GLY A 192 -2.62 -4.04 14.17
N GLU A 193 -3.67 -4.78 14.55
CA GLU A 193 -3.76 -5.47 15.85
C GLU A 193 -3.30 -6.93 15.80
N GLN A 194 -3.11 -7.51 14.60
CA GLN A 194 -2.75 -8.92 14.46
C GLN A 194 -1.24 -9.13 14.36
N GLU A 195 -0.70 -9.69 15.43
CA GLU A 195 0.70 -10.00 15.72
C GLU A 195 1.22 -11.29 15.06
N THR A 196 0.40 -12.01 14.29
CA THR A 196 0.59 -13.45 14.06
C THR A 196 1.78 -13.83 13.17
N GLN A 197 2.42 -12.87 12.48
CA GLN A 197 3.61 -13.13 11.63
C GLN A 197 4.68 -12.04 11.76
N ALA A 198 4.75 -11.35 12.90
CA ALA A 198 5.72 -10.29 13.08
C ALA A 198 7.14 -10.86 13.30
N HIS A 199 8.05 -10.73 12.32
CA HIS A 199 9.44 -11.21 12.44
C HIS A 199 10.28 -10.44 13.47
N ALA A 200 9.91 -9.20 13.78
CA ALA A 200 10.55 -8.40 14.83
C ALA A 200 9.61 -8.08 16.03
N GLY A 201 8.31 -8.31 15.89
CA GLY A 201 7.31 -8.03 16.92
C GLY A 201 7.05 -6.53 17.17
N PRO A 202 5.87 -6.18 17.74
CA PRO A 202 5.49 -4.80 18.07
C PRO A 202 6.35 -4.16 19.18
N ASP A 203 7.21 -4.94 19.86
CA ASP A 203 8.10 -4.43 20.91
C ASP A 203 9.52 -4.12 20.42
N SER A 204 9.82 -4.32 19.14
CA SER A 204 11.16 -4.04 18.62
C SER A 204 11.50 -2.55 18.66
N HIS A 205 12.77 -2.26 18.95
CA HIS A 205 13.33 -0.91 18.80
C HIS A 205 13.14 -0.37 17.37
N ILE A 206 13.23 -1.24 16.35
CA ILE A 206 13.01 -0.91 14.95
C ILE A 206 11.57 -0.41 14.73
N TYR A 207 10.56 -1.12 15.26
CA TYR A 207 9.17 -0.68 15.16
C TYR A 207 8.96 0.71 15.79
N ARG A 208 9.50 0.96 16.98
CA ARG A 208 9.38 2.27 17.65
C ARG A 208 10.08 3.39 16.88
N GLN A 209 11.26 3.11 16.31
CA GLN A 209 11.95 4.07 15.43
C GLN A 209 11.11 4.37 14.19
N THR A 210 10.53 3.34 13.56
CA THR A 210 9.64 3.52 12.40
C THR A 210 8.41 4.33 12.75
N LEU A 211 7.76 4.09 13.89
CA LEU A 211 6.66 4.93 14.37
C LEU A 211 7.10 6.38 14.54
N GLY A 212 8.28 6.64 15.13
CA GLY A 212 8.83 7.98 15.26
C GLY A 212 9.09 8.67 13.90
N LYS A 213 9.62 7.93 12.92
CA LYS A 213 9.80 8.40 11.54
C LYS A 213 8.46 8.75 10.90
N MET A 214 7.42 7.94 11.11
CA MET A 214 6.11 8.16 10.53
C MET A 214 5.35 9.33 11.16
N VAL A 215 5.47 9.54 12.47
CA VAL A 215 4.98 10.76 13.13
C VAL A 215 5.63 11.99 12.51
N TRP A 216 6.96 11.97 12.34
CA TRP A 216 7.67 13.08 11.69
C TRP A 216 7.19 13.31 10.25
N ILE A 217 6.96 12.25 9.45
CA ILE A 217 6.39 12.39 8.10
C ILE A 217 5.00 13.04 8.14
N ILE A 218 4.13 12.64 9.06
CA ILE A 218 2.78 13.21 9.19
C ILE A 218 2.86 14.72 9.43
N GLU A 219 3.73 15.13 10.37
CA GLU A 219 3.91 16.53 10.78
C GLU A 219 4.58 17.38 9.70
N GLN A 220 5.62 16.87 9.03
CA GLN A 220 6.40 17.67 8.07
C GLN A 220 5.80 17.71 6.68
N ALA A 221 4.98 16.72 6.33
CA ALA A 221 4.50 16.54 4.96
C ALA A 221 3.04 16.95 4.73
N ASN A 222 2.45 17.68 5.69
CA ASN A 222 1.05 18.11 5.70
C ASN A 222 0.09 16.94 5.46
N VAL A 223 0.36 15.78 6.05
CA VAL A 223 -0.57 14.65 5.97
C VAL A 223 -1.83 15.03 6.74
N THR A 224 -2.99 14.84 6.12
CA THR A 224 -4.30 15.05 6.74
C THR A 224 -5.04 13.74 6.96
N GLU A 225 -4.76 12.73 6.12
CA GLU A 225 -5.38 11.42 6.18
C GLU A 225 -4.35 10.29 6.23
N VAL A 226 -4.58 9.34 7.13
CA VAL A 226 -3.78 8.14 7.28
C VAL A 226 -4.64 6.91 7.02
N LEU A 227 -4.16 6.04 6.15
CA LEU A 227 -4.90 4.98 5.48
C LEU A 227 -4.24 3.62 5.81
N PRO A 228 -4.70 2.93 6.86
CA PRO A 228 -4.17 1.62 7.21
C PRO A 228 -4.75 0.51 6.34
N ALA A 229 -4.00 -0.58 6.17
CA ALA A 229 -4.50 -1.81 5.57
C ALA A 229 -5.63 -2.44 6.41
N TYR A 230 -5.69 -2.14 7.72
CA TYR A 230 -6.67 -2.69 8.65
C TYR A 230 -7.32 -1.61 9.50
N GLY A 231 -8.64 -1.69 9.63
CA GLY A 231 -9.42 -0.73 10.39
C GLY A 231 -9.76 0.55 9.61
N PRO A 232 -10.33 1.56 10.28
CA PRO A 232 -10.84 2.75 9.62
C PRO A 232 -9.73 3.72 9.19
N ARG A 233 -10.03 4.56 8.20
CA ARG A 233 -9.27 5.79 7.91
C ARG A 233 -9.11 6.62 9.20
N LEU A 234 -7.91 7.18 9.39
CA LEU A 234 -7.57 8.02 10.54
C LEU A 234 -7.28 9.45 10.07
N THR A 235 -7.57 10.42 10.92
CA THR A 235 -6.99 11.76 10.78
C THR A 235 -5.51 11.74 11.17
N ALA A 236 -4.76 12.75 10.74
CA ALA A 236 -3.37 12.93 11.15
C ALA A 236 -3.19 12.90 12.68
N ASP A 237 -3.98 13.67 13.42
CA ASP A 237 -3.92 13.74 14.89
C ASP A 237 -4.19 12.38 15.55
N GLU A 238 -5.20 11.66 15.06
CA GLU A 238 -5.54 10.35 15.59
C GLU A 238 -4.45 9.31 15.31
N ALA A 239 -3.86 9.34 14.10
CA ALA A 239 -2.75 8.48 13.75
C ALA A 239 -1.51 8.77 14.61
N VAL A 240 -1.13 10.04 14.78
CA VAL A 240 -0.02 10.45 15.65
C VAL A 240 -0.25 9.98 17.08
N ARG A 241 -1.44 10.21 17.63
CA ARG A 241 -1.81 9.75 18.98
C ARG A 241 -1.65 8.24 19.13
N ARG A 242 -2.11 7.44 18.16
CA ARG A 242 -1.98 5.97 18.17
C ARG A 242 -0.53 5.51 18.03
N MET A 243 0.25 6.13 17.14
CA MET A 243 1.68 5.84 16.96
C MET A 243 2.46 6.13 18.24
N GLN A 244 2.26 7.31 18.85
CA GLN A 244 2.91 7.70 20.10
C GLN A 244 2.55 6.76 21.26
N ALA A 245 1.28 6.32 21.35
CA ALA A 245 0.86 5.36 22.37
C ALA A 245 1.62 4.02 22.27
N ARG A 246 1.98 3.59 21.05
CA ARG A 246 2.73 2.36 20.79
C ARG A 246 4.25 2.51 20.90
N MET A 247 4.77 3.73 20.84
CA MET A 247 6.19 4.00 21.06
C MET A 247 6.59 3.79 22.53
N GLY A 248 5.64 3.82 23.46
CA GLY A 248 5.91 3.77 24.90
C GLY A 248 6.55 5.06 25.43
N LYS A 249 6.58 5.22 26.76
CA LYS A 249 7.41 6.23 27.42
C LYS A 249 8.87 5.79 27.45
#